data_AF-A0A956QK31-F1
#
_entry.id   AF-A0A956QK31-F1
#
_cell.length_a   1.000
_cell.length_b   1.000
_cell.length_c   1.000
_cell.angle_alpha   90.00
_cell.angle_beta   90.00
_cell.angle_gamma   90.00
#
_symmetry.space_group_name_H-M   'P 1'
#
loop_
_entity.id
_entity.type
_entity.pdbx_description
1 polymer ?
#
loop_
_entity_poly.entity_id
_entity_poly.type
_entity_poly.pdbx_seq_one_letter_code
_entity_poly.pdbx_strand_id
1 'polypeptide(L)' 'NGGYLDAYGNEWKKGPSRTDGQHFEWDVVPRSKDSGFASFSRDGSHVNVSLDGSITHR' A
#
# COMPACT_ATOMS: atom_id res chain seq x y z
N ASN A 1 8.80 -11.67 -7.98
CA ASN A 1 8.04 -10.51 -7.47
C ASN A 1 7.61 -10.81 -6.04
N GLY A 2 8.38 -10.38 -5.05
CA GLY A 2 8.29 -10.83 -3.65
C GLY A 2 7.25 -10.10 -2.80
N GLY A 3 6.07 -9.83 -3.36
CA GLY A 3 4.93 -9.24 -2.62
C GLY A 3 3.96 -10.30 -2.11
N TYR A 4 3.01 -9.89 -1.27
CA TYR A 4 1.89 -10.70 -0.80
C TYR A 4 0.59 -10.25 -1.46
N LEU A 5 -0.31 -11.18 -1.77
CA LEU A 5 -1.64 -10.85 -2.26
C LEU A 5 -2.65 -10.97 -1.11
N ASP A 6 -3.49 -9.95 -0.94
CA ASP A 6 -4.63 -10.03 -0.03
C ASP A 6 -5.84 -10.74 -0.67
N ALA A 7 -6.91 -10.92 0.11
CA ALA A 7 -8.14 -11.58 -0.35
C ALA A 7 -8.87 -10.83 -1.47
N TYR A 8 -8.55 -9.56 -1.69
CA TYR A 8 -9.14 -8.72 -2.75
C TYR A 8 -8.24 -8.67 -4.01
N GLY A 9 -7.03 -9.23 -3.90
CA GLY A 9 -6.04 -9.30 -4.97
C GLY A 9 -5.15 -8.05 -5.08
N ASN A 10 -5.09 -7.20 -4.05
CA ASN A 10 -4.09 -6.13 -4.01
C ASN A 10 -2.72 -6.71 -3.68
N GLU A 11 -1.67 -6.15 -4.27
CA GLU A 11 -0.30 -6.59 -4.04
C GLU A 11 0.37 -5.71 -2.99
N TRP A 12 0.85 -6.34 -1.92
CA TRP A 12 1.53 -5.72 -0.79
C TRP A 12 3.03 -5.97 -0.90
N LYS A 13 3.82 -4.91 -1.08
CA LYS A 13 5.28 -4.97 -1.13
C LYS A 13 5.88 -4.20 0.04
N LYS A 14 7.04 -4.66 0.54
CA LYS A 14 7.81 -3.84 1.48
C LYS A 14 8.45 -2.68 0.72
N GLY A 15 8.08 -1.46 1.08
CA GLY A 15 8.66 -0.21 0.59
C GLY A 15 9.59 0.44 1.62
N PRO A 16 10.24 1.56 1.29
CA PRO A 16 10.98 2.35 2.26
C PRO A 16 10.03 2.93 3.33
N SER A 17 10.48 3.01 4.57
CA SER A 17 9.72 3.71 5.62
C SER A 17 9.93 5.22 5.53
N ARG A 18 8.85 5.98 5.69
CA ARG A 18 8.87 7.42 5.99
C ARG A 18 8.23 7.74 7.35
N THR A 19 7.71 6.72 8.03
CA THR A 19 7.07 6.81 9.34
C THR A 19 8.10 6.56 10.43
N ASP A 20 8.25 7.53 11.34
CA ASP A 20 9.20 7.45 12.44
C ASP A 20 8.96 6.20 13.32
N GLY A 21 10.04 5.47 13.60
CA GLY A 21 9.98 4.25 14.40
C GLY A 21 9.52 2.99 13.66
N GLN A 22 9.17 3.07 12.37
CA GLN A 22 8.81 1.90 11.57
C GLN A 22 9.93 1.50 10.63
N HIS A 23 10.19 0.18 10.55
CA HIS A 23 11.27 -0.36 9.72
C HIS A 23 10.97 -0.32 8.21
N PHE A 24 9.68 -0.33 7.83
CA PHE A 24 9.21 -0.23 6.45
C PHE A 24 7.74 0.22 6.42
N GLU A 25 7.27 0.64 5.25
CA GLU A 25 5.86 0.81 4.93
C GLU A 25 5.47 -0.19 3.84
N TRP A 26 4.22 -0.62 3.84
CA TRP A 26 3.66 -1.38 2.74
C TRP A 26 3.37 -0.46 1.56
N ASP A 27 3.97 -0.76 0.41
CA ASP A 27 3.59 -0.23 -0.90
C ASP A 27 2.51 -1.13 -1.47
N VAL A 28 1.26 -0.68 -1.38
CA VAL A 28 0.08 -1.44 -1.79
C VAL A 28 -0.33 -1.02 -3.19
N VAL A 29 -0.23 -1.96 -4.14
CA VAL A 29 -0.69 -1.79 -5.51
C VAL A 29 -2.12 -2.30 -5.62
N PRO A 30 -3.11 -1.43 -5.90
CA PRO A 30 -4.48 -1.85 -6.12
C PRO A 30 -4.58 -2.86 -7.27
N ARG A 31 -5.46 -3.86 -7.11
CA ARG A 31 -5.79 -4.76 -8.22
C ARG A 31 -6.32 -4.01 -9.45
N SER A 32 -7.06 -2.93 -9.21
CA SER A 32 -7.73 -2.13 -10.24
C SER A 32 -8.03 -0.72 -9.72
N LYS A 33 -8.26 0.24 -10.64
CA LYS A 33 -8.48 1.66 -10.32
C LYS A 33 -9.81 1.97 -9.61
N ASP A 34 -10.72 1.01 -9.60
CA ASP A 34 -12.02 1.04 -8.94
C ASP A 34 -12.00 0.35 -7.56
N SER A 35 -10.85 -0.17 -7.10
CA SER A 35 -10.75 -0.78 -5.78
C SER A 35 -10.81 0.26 -4.66
N GLY A 36 -11.17 -0.17 -3.45
CA GLY A 36 -11.17 0.69 -2.27
C GLY A 36 -9.80 1.34 -2.02
N PHE A 37 -8.70 0.60 -2.23
CA PHE A 37 -7.34 1.15 -2.12
C PHE A 37 -7.04 2.21 -3.17
N ALA A 38 -7.53 2.05 -4.41
CA ALA A 38 -7.31 3.05 -5.45
C ALA A 38 -7.93 4.41 -5.09
N SER A 39 -9.00 4.45 -4.30
CA SER A 39 -9.61 5.70 -3.83
C SER A 39 -8.72 6.51 -2.88
N PHE A 40 -7.75 5.86 -2.25
CA PHE A 40 -6.76 6.51 -1.38
C PHE A 40 -5.50 6.92 -2.14
N SER A 41 -5.31 6.47 -3.38
CA SER A 41 -4.20 6.88 -4.23
C SER A 41 -4.58 8.11 -5.05
N ARG A 42 -3.63 9.03 -5.27
CA ARG A 42 -3.87 10.22 -6.09
C ARG A 42 -4.13 9.88 -7.56
N ASP A 43 -3.51 8.83 -8.08
CA ASP A 43 -3.59 8.41 -9.49
C ASP A 43 -4.09 6.96 -9.66
N GLY A 44 -4.36 6.27 -8.55
CA GLY A 44 -4.82 4.89 -8.52
C GLY A 44 -3.71 3.86 -8.68
N SER A 45 -2.43 4.25 -8.59
CA SER A 45 -1.30 3.36 -8.86
C SER A 45 -0.80 2.62 -7.61
N HIS A 46 -0.67 3.31 -6.49
CA HIS A 46 -0.24 2.74 -5.22
C HIS A 46 -0.61 3.60 -4.01
N VAL A 47 -0.58 2.99 -2.83
CA VAL A 47 -0.83 3.62 -1.52
C VAL A 47 0.21 3.10 -0.53
N ASN A 48 0.80 4.00 0.26
CA ASN A 48 1.65 3.58 1.37
C ASN A 48 0.83 3.37 2.64
N VAL A 49 1.04 2.23 3.29
CA VAL A 49 0.39 1.84 4.54
C VAL A 49 1.45 1.50 5.58
N SER A 50 1.41 2.13 6.75
CA SER A 50 2.28 1.80 7.88
C SER A 50 2.00 0.40 8.44
N LEU A 51 2.90 -0.10 9.29
CA LEU A 51 2.76 -1.41 9.94
C LEU A 51 1.56 -1.48 10.90
N ASP A 52 1.05 -0.34 11.33
CA ASP A 52 -0.17 -0.22 12.14
C ASP A 52 -1.46 -0.14 11.30
N GLY A 53 -1.36 -0.13 9.97
CA GLY A 53 -2.50 -0.07 9.05
C GLY A 53 -2.95 1.33 8.66
N SER A 54 -2.24 2.38 9.06
CA SER A 54 -2.57 3.77 8.68
C SER A 54 -2.07 4.10 7.27
N ILE A 55 -2.82 4.91 6.51
CA ILE A 55 -2.36 5.43 5.22
C ILE A 55 -1.39 6.58 5.48
N THR A 56 -0.15 6.44 5.03
CA THR A 56 0.93 7.41 5.26
C THR A 56 1.16 8.32 4.04
N HIS A 57 0.88 7.83 2.83
CA HIS A 57 1.05 8.58 1.59
C HIS A 57 0.07 8.10 0.49
N ARG A 58 -0.26 9.01 -0.44
CA ARG A 58 -1.28 8.84 -1.49
C ARG A 58 -0.71 9.14 -2.88
#